data_AF-A0A1D2J3Z8-F1
#
_entry.id   AF-A0A1D2J3Z8-F1
#
_cell.length_a   1.000
_cell.length_b   1.000
_cell.length_c   1.000
_cell.angle_alpha   90.00
_cell.angle_beta   90.00
_cell.angle_gamma   90.00
#
_symmetry.space_group_name_H-M   'P 1'
#
loop_
_entity.id
_entity.type
_entity.pdbx_description
1 polymer ?
#
loop_
_entity_poly.entity_id
_entity_poly.type
_entity_poly.pdbx_seq_one_letter_code
_entity_poly.pdbx_strand_id
1 'polypeptide(L)'
;MYRPNSRWTWSFVIITCIQAAIILGFESYVFARFQSELRGNYGTAATSRTIPTFLTLYIFGFVYELILTYDALRLKNTIQVIGICLCNVGLLIYGAVQTDQIREAILALNRGHNIDKKIWPDVKPFLVAIPIIIGIGSVLMMFVAWKLYDEFAWTIYKHISADLRMKRRYLTYQIYIALLKFDFFFFLGFTVQFVVIVTDKKATEYILTIIAIPCTILILLSAAWSTRRENTPGMIITI
;
A
#
# COMPACT_ATOMS: atom_id res chain seq x y z
N MET A 1 17.45 -16.07 -5.19
CA MET A 1 16.60 -15.77 -4.03
C MET A 1 17.46 -15.04 -2.99
N TYR A 2 17.17 -13.79 -2.65
CA TYR A 2 17.96 -13.04 -1.66
C TYR A 2 17.68 -13.61 -0.27
N ARG A 3 18.73 -13.94 0.49
CA ARG A 3 18.62 -14.34 1.90
C ARG A 3 19.09 -13.16 2.76
N PRO A 4 18.30 -12.71 3.76
CA PRO A 4 18.72 -11.63 4.65
C PRO A 4 20.00 -12.06 5.38
N ASN A 5 20.99 -11.18 5.42
CA ASN A 5 22.34 -11.53 5.87
C ASN A 5 22.64 -11.05 7.30
N SER A 6 21.86 -10.09 7.81
CA SER A 6 21.99 -9.50 9.15
C SER A 6 20.78 -9.85 10.01
N ARG A 7 21.00 -9.91 11.33
CA ARG A 7 19.93 -10.12 12.32
C ARG A 7 18.85 -9.03 12.18
N TRP A 8 19.25 -7.78 11.90
CA TRP A 8 18.31 -6.67 11.75
C TRP A 8 17.47 -6.77 10.48
N THR A 9 18.08 -7.21 9.37
CA THR A 9 17.36 -7.46 8.12
C THR A 9 16.32 -8.57 8.29
N TRP A 10 16.64 -9.62 9.06
CA TRP A 10 15.69 -10.70 9.37
C TRP A 10 14.57 -10.21 10.27
N SER A 11 14.88 -9.45 11.32
CA SER A 11 13.88 -8.87 12.21
C SER A 11 12.89 -8.01 11.45
N PHE A 12 13.35 -7.16 10.53
CA PHE A 12 12.46 -6.29 9.74
C PHE A 12 11.49 -7.10 8.87
N VAL A 13 12.00 -8.11 8.13
CA VAL A 13 11.15 -9.01 7.31
C VAL A 13 10.15 -9.76 8.18
N ILE A 14 10.59 -10.30 9.32
CA ILE A 14 9.71 -11.07 10.21
C ILE A 14 8.60 -10.18 10.75
N ILE A 15 8.91 -8.97 11.22
CA ILE A 15 7.91 -8.04 11.72
C ILE A 15 6.89 -7.71 10.62
N THR A 16 7.36 -7.33 9.43
CA THR A 16 6.46 -7.00 8.30
C THR A 16 5.61 -8.19 7.88
N CYS A 17 6.18 -9.40 7.83
CA CYS A 17 5.46 -10.62 7.44
C CYS A 17 4.40 -11.01 8.47
N ILE A 18 4.74 -10.96 9.76
CA ILE A 18 3.78 -11.27 10.83
C ILE A 18 2.67 -10.24 10.84
N GLN A 19 3.01 -8.95 10.77
CA GLN A 19 2.03 -7.86 10.73
C GLN A 19 1.08 -8.04 9.55
N ALA A 20 1.61 -8.24 8.33
CA ALA A 20 0.81 -8.45 7.13
C ALA A 20 -0.04 -9.73 7.23
N ALA A 21 0.48 -10.85 7.73
CA ALA A 21 -0.28 -12.10 7.86
C ALA A 21 -1.48 -11.96 8.80
N ILE A 22 -1.31 -11.29 9.94
CA ILE A 22 -2.40 -11.06 10.90
C ILE A 22 -3.47 -10.17 10.28
N ILE A 23 -3.06 -9.07 9.63
CA ILE A 23 -4.01 -8.10 9.05
C ILE A 23 -4.76 -8.71 7.87
N LEU A 24 -4.07 -9.42 6.97
CA LEU A 24 -4.72 -10.13 5.87
C LEU A 24 -5.71 -11.19 6.38
N GLY A 25 -5.40 -11.86 7.49
CA GLY A 25 -6.32 -12.78 8.15
C GLY A 25 -7.58 -12.08 8.68
N PHE A 26 -7.43 -10.93 9.35
CA PHE A 26 -8.58 -10.16 9.86
C PHE A 26 -9.41 -9.56 8.72
N GLU A 27 -8.77 -8.96 7.72
CA GLU A 27 -9.42 -8.39 6.53
C GLU A 27 -10.20 -9.43 5.73
N SER A 28 -9.62 -10.61 5.51
CA SER A 28 -10.31 -11.70 4.81
C SER A 28 -11.51 -12.23 5.59
N TYR A 29 -11.43 -12.32 6.92
CA TYR A 29 -12.58 -12.67 7.76
C TYR A 29 -13.69 -11.61 7.67
N VAL A 30 -13.36 -10.33 7.80
CA VAL A 30 -14.30 -9.21 7.68
C VAL A 30 -14.99 -9.24 6.31
N PHE A 31 -14.22 -9.42 5.24
CA PHE A 31 -14.72 -9.52 3.87
C PHE A 31 -15.68 -10.72 3.70
N ALA A 32 -15.28 -11.91 4.15
CA ALA A 32 -16.11 -13.12 4.04
C ALA A 32 -17.42 -12.98 4.83
N ARG A 33 -17.36 -12.43 6.05
CA ARG A 33 -18.55 -12.20 6.88
C ARG A 33 -19.51 -11.21 6.22
N PHE A 34 -18.99 -10.11 5.69
CA PHE A 34 -19.79 -9.12 4.96
C PHE A 34 -20.46 -9.72 3.73
N GLN A 35 -19.71 -10.48 2.92
CA GLN A 35 -20.25 -11.11 1.72
C GLN A 35 -21.33 -12.16 2.02
N SER A 36 -21.17 -12.92 3.11
CA SER A 36 -22.12 -14.00 3.49
C SER A 36 -23.50 -13.49 3.92
N GLU A 37 -23.57 -12.26 4.40
CA GLU A 37 -24.80 -11.68 4.96
C GLU A 37 -25.46 -10.66 4.04
N LEU A 38 -24.83 -10.36 2.90
CA LEU A 38 -25.42 -9.51 1.88
C LEU A 38 -26.62 -10.25 1.24
N ARG A 39 -27.85 -9.76 1.49
CA ARG A 39 -29.07 -10.38 0.93
C ARG A 39 -29.54 -9.64 -0.33
N GLY A 40 -29.90 -10.40 -1.36
CA GLY A 40 -30.59 -9.90 -2.57
C GLY A 40 -29.68 -9.48 -3.74
N ASN A 41 -30.29 -9.01 -4.83
CA ASN A 41 -29.63 -8.65 -6.09
C ASN A 41 -29.01 -7.23 -6.07
N TYR A 42 -28.59 -6.76 -4.88
CA TYR A 42 -28.04 -5.41 -4.64
C TYR A 42 -26.52 -5.33 -4.86
N GLY A 43 -25.93 -6.30 -5.57
CA GLY A 43 -24.55 -6.21 -6.08
C GLY A 43 -24.35 -5.03 -7.07
N THR A 44 -25.41 -4.29 -7.39
CA THR A 44 -25.43 -3.12 -8.26
C THR A 44 -25.48 -1.76 -7.56
N ALA A 45 -25.80 -1.68 -6.26
CA ALA A 45 -25.80 -0.40 -5.56
C ALA A 45 -24.36 0.06 -5.24
N ALA A 46 -23.99 1.30 -5.54
CA ALA A 46 -22.66 1.85 -5.22
C ALA A 46 -22.18 1.51 -3.80
N THR A 47 -23.06 1.67 -2.80
CA THR A 47 -22.76 1.44 -1.37
C THR A 47 -22.34 0.01 -1.06
N SER A 48 -22.85 -1.01 -1.79
CA SER A 48 -22.47 -2.41 -1.56
C SER A 48 -21.07 -2.73 -2.12
N ARG A 49 -20.61 -1.96 -3.10
CA ARG A 49 -19.28 -2.10 -3.72
C ARG A 49 -18.19 -1.33 -2.98
N THR A 50 -18.57 -0.29 -2.25
CA THR A 50 -17.65 0.56 -1.48
C THR A 50 -16.86 -0.23 -0.43
N ILE A 51 -17.53 -1.06 0.38
CA ILE A 51 -16.88 -1.86 1.44
C ILE A 51 -15.84 -2.84 0.86
N PRO A 52 -16.18 -3.73 -0.09
CA PRO A 52 -15.23 -4.61 -0.78
C PRO A 52 -14.01 -3.87 -1.34
N THR A 53 -14.22 -2.67 -1.89
CA THR A 53 -13.14 -1.89 -2.52
C THR A 53 -12.15 -1.36 -1.49
N PHE A 54 -12.64 -0.85 -0.35
CA PHE A 54 -11.77 -0.40 0.74
C PHE A 54 -10.94 -1.56 1.31
N LEU A 55 -11.57 -2.71 1.57
CA LEU A 55 -10.90 -3.93 2.07
C LEU A 55 -9.86 -4.45 1.06
N THR A 56 -10.20 -4.50 -0.23
CA THR A 56 -9.30 -4.98 -1.29
C THR A 56 -8.09 -4.07 -1.48
N LEU A 57 -8.28 -2.74 -1.47
CA LEU A 57 -7.15 -1.81 -1.54
C LEU A 57 -6.23 -2.00 -0.33
N TYR A 58 -6.79 -2.24 0.84
CA TYR A 58 -5.99 -2.43 2.05
C TYR A 58 -5.16 -3.72 2.01
N ILE A 59 -5.76 -4.82 1.55
CA ILE A 59 -5.06 -6.07 1.25
C ILE A 59 -3.92 -5.83 0.25
N PHE A 60 -4.20 -5.11 -0.84
CA PHE A 60 -3.19 -4.75 -1.84
C PHE A 60 -2.06 -3.93 -1.21
N GLY A 61 -2.36 -3.01 -0.29
CA GLY A 61 -1.39 -2.23 0.47
C GLY A 61 -0.38 -3.09 1.23
N PHE A 62 -0.84 -4.03 2.04
CA PHE A 62 0.06 -4.91 2.81
C PHE A 62 0.86 -5.85 1.91
N VAL A 63 0.25 -6.39 0.85
CA VAL A 63 0.98 -7.22 -0.12
C VAL A 63 2.07 -6.41 -0.82
N TYR A 64 1.76 -5.17 -1.21
CA TYR A 64 2.72 -4.28 -1.84
C TYR A 64 3.85 -3.89 -0.88
N GLU A 65 3.54 -3.62 0.38
CA GLU A 65 4.52 -3.33 1.43
C GLU A 65 5.52 -4.49 1.64
N LEU A 66 5.05 -5.74 1.60
CA LEU A 66 5.93 -6.92 1.66
C LEU A 66 6.87 -7.00 0.45
N ILE A 67 6.37 -6.71 -0.75
CA ILE A 67 7.18 -6.69 -1.97
C ILE A 67 8.25 -5.60 -1.87
N LEU A 68 7.87 -4.39 -1.42
CA LEU A 68 8.81 -3.29 -1.22
C LEU A 68 9.83 -3.60 -0.13
N THR A 69 9.43 -4.27 0.95
CA THR A 69 10.34 -4.69 2.01
C THR A 69 11.43 -5.61 1.49
N TYR A 70 11.06 -6.61 0.68
CA TYR A 70 12.04 -7.49 0.05
C TYR A 70 12.98 -6.72 -0.90
N ASP A 71 12.43 -5.84 -1.74
CA ASP A 71 13.21 -5.03 -2.68
C ASP A 71 14.18 -4.06 -1.98
N ALA A 72 13.70 -3.35 -0.95
CA ALA A 72 14.48 -2.40 -0.16
C ALA A 72 15.68 -3.07 0.53
N LEU A 73 15.47 -4.24 1.12
CA LEU A 73 16.52 -5.00 1.79
C LEU A 73 17.51 -5.62 0.81
N ARG A 74 17.02 -6.15 -0.32
CA ARG A 74 17.89 -6.69 -1.40
C ARG A 74 18.83 -5.63 -1.95
N LEU A 75 18.31 -4.43 -2.21
CA LEU A 75 19.06 -3.31 -2.77
C LEU A 75 19.81 -2.49 -1.71
N LYS A 76 19.64 -2.83 -0.41
CA LYS A 76 20.16 -2.06 0.74
C LYS A 76 19.83 -0.57 0.64
N ASN A 77 18.62 -0.25 0.17
CA ASN A 77 18.18 1.11 -0.05
C ASN A 77 17.55 1.67 1.23
N THR A 78 18.28 2.55 1.92
CA THR A 78 17.84 3.18 3.17
C THR A 78 16.60 4.05 2.99
N ILE A 79 16.51 4.77 1.87
CA ILE A 79 15.39 5.66 1.59
C ILE A 79 14.10 4.85 1.42
N GLN A 80 14.16 3.69 0.76
CA GLN A 80 13.00 2.80 0.66
C GLN A 80 12.59 2.24 2.03
N VAL A 81 13.53 1.87 2.91
CA VAL A 81 13.19 1.39 4.27
C VAL A 81 12.47 2.48 5.08
N ILE A 82 12.94 3.72 5.02
CA ILE A 82 12.29 4.86 5.66
C ILE A 82 10.89 5.07 5.05
N GLY A 83 10.79 5.04 3.72
CA GLY A 83 9.52 5.17 3.00
C GLY A 83 8.52 4.08 3.38
N ILE A 84 8.94 2.83 3.56
CA ILE A 84 8.10 1.73 4.03
C ILE A 84 7.56 2.03 5.43
N CYS A 85 8.39 2.54 6.35
CA CYS A 85 7.92 2.92 7.68
C CYS A 85 6.88 4.04 7.63
N LEU A 86 7.06 5.03 6.75
CA LEU A 86 6.07 6.10 6.54
C LEU A 86 4.78 5.56 5.91
N CYS A 87 4.88 4.65 4.95
CA CYS A 87 3.73 3.98 4.35
C CYS A 87 2.96 3.14 5.37
N ASN A 88 3.65 2.46 6.30
CA ASN A 88 2.98 1.70 7.37
C ASN A 88 2.15 2.62 8.28
N VAL A 89 2.67 3.81 8.61
CA VAL A 89 1.89 4.85 9.31
C VAL A 89 0.71 5.34 8.45
N GLY A 90 0.89 5.48 7.13
CA GLY A 90 -0.21 5.77 6.21
C GLY A 90 -1.30 4.69 6.23
N LEU A 91 -0.92 3.41 6.24
CA LEU A 91 -1.84 2.28 6.35
C LEU A 91 -2.53 2.23 7.72
N LEU A 92 -1.87 2.68 8.79
CA LEU A 92 -2.51 2.87 10.11
C LEU A 92 -3.64 3.89 10.02
N ILE A 93 -3.37 5.08 9.45
CA ILE A 93 -4.36 6.14 9.28
C ILE A 93 -5.51 5.63 8.40
N TYR A 94 -5.18 4.95 7.30
CA TYR A 94 -6.19 4.36 6.43
C TYR A 94 -7.08 3.37 7.16
N GLY A 95 -6.52 2.46 7.97
CA GLY A 95 -7.30 1.48 8.73
C GLY A 95 -8.24 2.12 9.76
N ALA A 96 -7.80 3.23 10.36
CA ALA A 96 -8.65 4.03 11.24
C ALA A 96 -9.84 4.64 10.47
N VAL A 97 -9.59 5.28 9.32
CA VAL A 97 -10.64 5.88 8.47
C VAL A 97 -11.58 4.80 7.90
N GLN A 98 -11.04 3.68 7.46
CA GLN A 98 -11.78 2.55 6.89
C GLN A 98 -12.81 1.99 7.87
N THR A 99 -12.50 1.97 9.18
CA THR A 99 -13.42 1.48 10.22
C THR A 99 -14.70 2.31 10.26
N ASP A 100 -14.59 3.63 10.19
CA ASP A 100 -15.75 4.53 10.18
C ASP A 100 -16.52 4.44 8.85
N GLN A 101 -15.82 4.35 7.72
CA GLN A 101 -16.45 4.17 6.40
C GLN A 101 -17.28 2.87 6.32
N ILE A 102 -16.74 1.76 6.83
CA ILE A 102 -17.44 0.48 6.87
C ILE A 102 -18.66 0.56 7.80
N ARG A 103 -18.54 1.25 8.94
CA ARG A 103 -19.67 1.48 9.85
C ARG A 103 -20.81 2.23 9.15
N GLU A 104 -20.50 3.33 8.48
CA GLU A 104 -21.49 4.15 7.79
C GLU A 104 -22.17 3.37 6.65
N ALA A 105 -21.39 2.62 5.87
CA ALA A 105 -21.92 1.79 4.80
C ALA A 105 -22.82 0.66 5.33
N ILE A 106 -22.47 -0.01 6.44
CA ILE A 106 -23.34 -1.01 7.09
C ILE A 106 -24.63 -0.35 7.61
N LEU A 107 -24.55 0.83 8.24
CA LEU A 107 -25.72 1.55 8.71
C LEU A 107 -26.65 1.97 7.57
N ALA A 108 -26.10 2.41 6.45
CA ALA A 108 -26.86 2.75 5.25
C ALA A 108 -27.58 1.51 4.67
N LEU A 109 -26.90 0.37 4.59
CA LEU A 109 -27.48 -0.89 4.09
C LEU A 109 -28.54 -1.48 5.02
N ASN A 110 -28.37 -1.32 6.34
CA ASN A 110 -29.35 -1.74 7.34
C ASN A 110 -30.65 -0.92 7.27
N ARG A 111 -30.57 0.40 7.02
CA ARG A 111 -31.78 1.23 6.76
C ARG A 111 -32.59 0.73 5.56
N GLY A 112 -31.91 0.12 4.59
CA GLY A 112 -32.55 -0.51 3.42
C GLY A 112 -33.04 -1.94 3.66
N HIS A 113 -32.98 -2.48 4.89
CA HIS A 113 -33.29 -3.88 5.22
C HIS A 113 -32.47 -4.94 4.45
N ASN A 114 -31.33 -4.57 3.88
CA ASN A 114 -30.53 -5.44 3.01
C ASN A 114 -29.49 -6.28 3.78
N ILE A 115 -29.30 -6.00 5.07
CA ILE A 115 -28.30 -6.59 5.94
C ILE A 115 -28.92 -6.86 7.31
N ASP A 116 -28.55 -7.99 7.95
CA ASP A 116 -28.94 -8.26 9.33
C ASP A 116 -28.27 -7.24 10.29
N LYS A 117 -29.06 -6.68 11.20
CA LYS A 117 -28.65 -5.67 12.19
C LYS A 117 -27.53 -6.17 13.12
N LYS A 118 -27.24 -7.48 13.11
CA LYS A 118 -26.26 -8.15 13.97
C LYS A 118 -24.83 -8.24 13.42
N ILE A 119 -24.53 -7.84 12.17
CA ILE A 119 -23.16 -7.96 11.63
C ILE A 119 -22.16 -7.03 12.33
N TRP A 120 -22.57 -5.79 12.59
CA TRP A 120 -21.66 -4.79 13.14
C TRP A 120 -20.95 -5.21 14.45
N PRO A 121 -21.62 -5.75 15.47
CA PRO A 121 -20.94 -6.22 16.68
C PRO A 121 -19.96 -7.37 16.44
N ASP A 122 -20.15 -8.20 15.41
CA ASP A 122 -19.24 -9.30 15.07
C ASP A 122 -17.94 -8.79 14.43
N VAL A 123 -18.05 -7.78 13.54
CA VAL A 123 -16.94 -7.30 12.72
C VAL A 123 -16.16 -6.17 13.40
N LYS A 124 -16.83 -5.35 14.21
CA LYS A 124 -16.23 -4.19 14.91
C LYS A 124 -14.95 -4.53 15.71
N PRO A 125 -14.87 -5.63 16.48
CA PRO A 125 -13.66 -5.95 17.25
C PRO A 125 -12.44 -6.15 16.35
N PHE A 126 -12.60 -6.79 15.19
CA PHE A 126 -11.53 -7.03 14.24
C PHE A 126 -11.08 -5.73 13.56
N LEU A 127 -12.04 -4.89 13.14
CA LEU A 127 -11.75 -3.58 12.54
C LEU A 127 -10.96 -2.65 13.49
N VAL A 128 -11.28 -2.65 14.78
CA VAL A 128 -10.56 -1.85 15.79
C VAL A 128 -9.21 -2.47 16.17
N ALA A 129 -9.10 -3.81 16.13
CA ALA A 129 -7.83 -4.49 16.42
C ALA A 129 -6.75 -4.19 15.37
N ILE A 130 -7.14 -4.02 14.10
CA ILE A 130 -6.22 -3.77 12.97
C ILE A 130 -5.32 -2.53 13.22
N PRO A 131 -5.83 -1.31 13.46
CA PRO A 131 -4.98 -0.14 13.72
C PRO A 131 -4.07 -0.30 14.94
N ILE A 132 -4.50 -1.04 15.96
CA ILE A 132 -3.70 -1.30 17.17
C ILE A 132 -2.49 -2.17 16.83
N ILE A 133 -2.71 -3.25 16.08
CA ILE A 133 -1.65 -4.17 15.64
C ILE A 133 -0.66 -3.45 14.73
N ILE A 134 -1.16 -2.64 13.79
CA ILE A 134 -0.30 -1.81 12.91
C ILE A 134 0.47 -0.78 13.73
N GLY A 135 -0.14 -0.14 14.73
CA GLY A 135 0.54 0.81 15.60
C GLY A 135 1.72 0.18 16.32
N ILE A 136 1.52 -0.99 16.93
CA ILE A 136 2.60 -1.74 17.59
C ILE A 136 3.68 -2.15 16.58
N GLY A 137 3.27 -2.70 15.43
CA GLY A 137 4.18 -3.10 14.37
C GLY A 137 4.98 -1.93 13.78
N SER A 138 4.36 -0.75 13.64
CA SER A 138 5.00 0.50 13.17
C SER A 138 6.10 0.95 14.13
N VAL A 139 5.87 0.91 15.44
CA VAL A 139 6.89 1.24 16.45
C VAL A 139 8.06 0.28 16.37
N LEU A 140 7.79 -1.03 16.26
CA LEU A 140 8.83 -2.04 16.12
C LEU A 140 9.61 -1.89 14.81
N MET A 141 8.93 -1.64 13.69
CA MET A 141 9.55 -1.38 12.39
C MET A 141 10.42 -0.14 12.42
N MET A 142 9.97 0.95 13.02
CA MET A 142 10.73 2.19 13.13
C MET A 142 12.01 2.01 13.96
N PHE A 143 11.94 1.24 15.05
CA PHE A 143 13.12 0.89 15.85
C PHE A 143 14.15 0.07 15.05
N VAL A 144 13.69 -0.97 14.33
CA VAL A 144 14.58 -1.80 13.51
C VAL A 144 15.11 -1.04 12.30
N ALA A 145 14.30 -0.16 11.69
CA ALA A 145 14.69 0.70 10.60
C ALA A 145 15.83 1.65 11.00
N TRP A 146 15.81 2.18 12.22
CA TRP A 146 16.90 3.00 12.74
C TRP A 146 18.23 2.22 12.79
N LYS A 147 18.21 0.95 13.22
CA LYS A 147 19.41 0.08 13.20
C LYS A 147 19.85 -0.29 11.78
N LEU A 148 18.90 -0.53 10.88
CA LEU A 148 19.18 -0.79 9.45
C LEU A 148 19.81 0.40 8.75
N TYR A 149 19.39 1.62 9.10
CA TYR A 149 19.94 2.85 8.55
C TYR A 149 21.45 2.92 8.80
N ASP A 150 21.89 2.68 10.02
CA ASP A 150 23.32 2.68 10.37
C ASP A 150 24.09 1.60 9.60
N GLU A 151 23.54 0.38 9.51
CA GLU A 151 24.18 -0.76 8.83
C GLU A 151 24.34 -0.50 7.31
N PHE A 152 23.30 0.03 6.68
CA PHE A 152 23.31 0.33 5.25
C PHE A 152 24.15 1.56 4.94
N ALA A 153 24.09 2.61 5.75
CA ALA A 153 24.95 3.79 5.60
C ALA A 153 26.44 3.41 5.68
N TRP A 154 26.80 2.54 6.63
CA TRP A 154 28.16 2.00 6.75
C TRP A 154 28.57 1.16 5.53
N THR A 155 27.66 0.33 5.01
CA THR A 155 27.91 -0.48 3.81
C THR A 155 28.14 0.39 2.57
N ILE A 156 27.31 1.41 2.37
CA ILE A 156 27.40 2.36 1.26
C ILE A 156 28.70 3.16 1.35
N TYR A 157 29.07 3.61 2.56
CA TYR A 157 30.34 4.32 2.79
C TYR A 157 31.51 3.48 2.27
N LYS A 158 31.67 2.22 2.71
CA LYS A 158 32.78 1.36 2.29
C LYS A 158 32.95 1.17 0.78
N HIS A 159 31.87 1.21 0.00
CA HIS A 159 31.92 0.96 -1.44
C HIS A 159 32.07 2.23 -2.28
N ILE A 160 31.64 3.40 -1.78
CA ILE A 160 31.50 4.65 -2.56
C ILE A 160 32.39 5.78 -1.98
N SER A 161 33.34 5.48 -1.08
CA SER A 161 34.10 6.48 -0.32
C SER A 161 34.93 7.52 -1.11
N ALA A 162 35.25 7.31 -2.39
CA ALA A 162 36.24 8.17 -3.07
C ALA A 162 35.65 9.39 -3.81
N ASP A 163 34.39 9.36 -4.27
CA ASP A 163 33.81 10.46 -5.07
C ASP A 163 32.44 10.94 -4.54
N LEU A 164 32.44 12.14 -3.97
CA LEU A 164 31.25 12.81 -3.43
C LEU A 164 30.22 13.19 -4.50
N ARG A 165 30.66 13.46 -5.75
CA ARG A 165 29.76 13.82 -6.85
C ARG A 165 28.95 12.60 -7.30
N MET A 166 29.61 11.46 -7.46
CA MET A 166 28.94 10.20 -7.82
C MET A 166 27.99 9.73 -6.72
N LYS A 167 28.40 9.86 -5.44
CA LYS A 167 27.52 9.56 -4.29
C LYS A 167 26.23 10.38 -4.31
N ARG A 168 26.30 11.68 -4.61
CA ARG A 168 25.12 12.56 -4.65
C ARG A 168 24.16 12.14 -5.77
N ARG A 169 24.66 11.87 -6.98
CA ARG A 169 23.84 11.42 -8.12
C ARG A 169 23.16 10.09 -7.83
N TYR A 170 23.88 9.14 -7.24
CA TYR A 170 23.34 7.84 -6.86
C TYR A 170 22.23 7.97 -5.81
N LEU A 171 22.41 8.84 -4.82
CA LEU A 171 21.38 9.11 -3.80
C LEU A 171 20.13 9.72 -4.42
N THR A 172 20.27 10.74 -5.30
CA THR A 172 19.13 11.32 -6.01
C THR A 172 18.38 10.27 -6.83
N TYR A 173 19.10 9.39 -7.52
CA TYR A 173 18.52 8.29 -8.27
C TYR A 173 17.74 7.31 -7.36
N GLN A 174 18.30 6.94 -6.21
CA GLN A 174 17.61 6.08 -5.24
C GLN A 174 16.35 6.73 -4.66
N ILE A 175 16.38 8.03 -4.34
CA ILE A 175 15.19 8.78 -3.91
C ILE A 175 14.12 8.72 -4.99
N TYR A 176 14.49 9.05 -6.24
CA TYR A 176 13.54 9.08 -7.35
C TYR A 176 12.86 7.72 -7.58
N ILE A 177 13.64 6.63 -7.66
CA ILE A 177 13.09 5.29 -7.85
C ILE A 177 12.27 4.83 -6.64
N ALA A 178 12.65 5.23 -5.42
CA ALA A 178 11.86 4.93 -4.22
C ALA A 178 10.50 5.64 -4.29
N LEU A 179 10.49 6.94 -4.57
CA LEU A 179 9.26 7.72 -4.71
C LEU A 179 8.36 7.17 -5.80
N LEU A 180 8.91 6.82 -6.97
CA LEU A 180 8.15 6.26 -8.09
C LEU A 180 7.44 4.94 -7.71
N LYS A 181 8.07 4.10 -6.88
CA LYS A 181 7.45 2.87 -6.37
C LYS A 181 6.30 3.17 -5.40
N PHE A 182 6.47 4.09 -4.47
CA PHE A 182 5.37 4.49 -3.59
C PHE A 182 4.23 5.15 -4.37
N ASP A 183 4.57 5.99 -5.34
CA ASP A 183 3.63 6.68 -6.21
C ASP A 183 2.77 5.70 -7.02
N PHE A 184 3.39 4.63 -7.54
CA PHE A 184 2.68 3.55 -8.22
C PHE A 184 1.55 2.97 -7.37
N PHE A 185 1.78 2.76 -6.07
CA PHE A 185 0.75 2.26 -5.17
C PHE A 185 -0.39 3.26 -4.98
N PHE A 186 -0.06 4.53 -4.69
CA PHE A 186 -1.07 5.55 -4.42
C PHE A 186 -1.93 5.87 -5.65
N PHE A 187 -1.32 6.02 -6.83
CA PHE A 187 -2.07 6.28 -8.07
C PHE A 187 -2.93 5.10 -8.48
N LEU A 188 -2.38 3.88 -8.45
CA LEU A 188 -3.14 2.69 -8.83
C LEU A 188 -4.29 2.47 -7.84
N GLY A 189 -4.02 2.55 -6.54
CA GLY A 189 -5.03 2.40 -5.49
C GLY A 189 -6.15 3.44 -5.61
N PHE A 190 -5.80 4.72 -5.75
CA PHE A 190 -6.77 5.81 -5.93
C PHE A 190 -7.61 5.61 -7.19
N THR A 191 -6.99 5.25 -8.31
CA THR A 191 -7.71 5.08 -9.58
C THR A 191 -8.68 3.90 -9.51
N VAL A 192 -8.28 2.78 -8.89
CA VAL A 192 -9.17 1.62 -8.68
C VAL A 192 -10.36 1.99 -7.79
N GLN A 193 -10.14 2.71 -6.70
CA GLN A 193 -11.24 3.23 -5.86
C GLN A 193 -12.17 4.16 -6.63
N PHE A 194 -11.60 5.05 -7.43
CA PHE A 194 -12.35 6.03 -8.21
C PHE A 194 -13.24 5.36 -9.27
N VAL A 195 -12.76 4.32 -9.95
CA VAL A 195 -13.57 3.54 -10.92
C VAL A 195 -14.83 2.98 -10.27
N VAL A 196 -14.73 2.44 -9.05
CA VAL A 196 -15.90 1.88 -8.36
C VAL A 196 -16.93 2.96 -8.02
N ILE A 197 -16.47 4.15 -7.61
CA ILE A 197 -17.35 5.28 -7.28
C ILE A 197 -18.03 5.86 -8.55
N VAL A 198 -17.30 5.89 -9.68
CA VAL A 198 -17.78 6.48 -10.95
C VAL A 198 -18.64 5.49 -11.76
N THR A 199 -18.80 4.24 -11.32
CA THR A 199 -19.55 3.21 -12.06
C THR A 199 -21.00 3.61 -12.34
N ASP A 200 -21.64 4.41 -11.48
CA ASP A 200 -23.03 4.87 -11.65
C ASP A 200 -23.16 6.23 -12.37
N LYS A 201 -22.05 6.78 -12.88
CA LYS A 201 -22.00 8.06 -13.61
C LYS A 201 -22.12 7.86 -15.13
N LYS A 202 -21.98 8.93 -15.91
CA LYS A 202 -22.03 8.89 -17.38
C LYS A 202 -20.98 7.91 -17.93
N ALA A 203 -21.36 7.15 -18.96
CA ALA A 203 -20.50 6.15 -19.60
C ALA A 203 -19.12 6.70 -20.03
N THR A 204 -19.06 7.98 -20.41
CA THR A 204 -17.81 8.65 -20.79
C THR A 204 -16.82 8.76 -19.62
N GLU A 205 -17.28 9.14 -18.41
CA GLU A 205 -16.43 9.26 -17.24
C GLU A 205 -15.88 7.88 -16.83
N TYR A 206 -16.74 6.86 -16.86
CA TYR A 206 -16.35 5.49 -16.54
C TYR A 206 -15.27 4.94 -17.50
N ILE A 207 -15.45 5.09 -18.82
CA ILE A 207 -14.47 4.62 -19.81
C ILE A 207 -13.13 5.35 -19.66
N LEU A 208 -13.16 6.67 -19.44
CA LEU A 208 -11.94 7.46 -19.23
C LEU A 208 -11.19 6.99 -17.98
N THR A 209 -11.88 6.71 -16.88
CA THR A 209 -11.25 6.20 -15.65
C THR A 209 -10.63 4.81 -15.82
N ILE A 210 -11.24 3.94 -16.62
CA ILE A 210 -10.66 2.63 -16.95
C ILE A 210 -9.40 2.78 -17.78
N ILE A 211 -9.39 3.68 -18.77
CA ILE A 211 -8.21 3.95 -19.62
C ILE A 211 -7.08 4.61 -18.81
N ALA A 212 -7.42 5.39 -17.78
CA ALA A 212 -6.41 6.02 -16.92
C ALA A 212 -5.51 5.00 -16.19
N ILE A 213 -6.01 3.81 -15.84
CA ILE A 213 -5.22 2.77 -15.16
C ILE A 213 -4.03 2.29 -16.02
N PRO A 214 -4.21 1.75 -17.24
CA PRO A 214 -3.07 1.33 -18.06
C PRO A 214 -2.20 2.51 -18.48
N CYS A 215 -2.77 3.69 -18.74
CA CYS A 215 -1.99 4.88 -19.06
C CYS A 215 -1.04 5.29 -17.90
N THR A 216 -1.52 5.34 -16.67
CA THR A 216 -0.68 5.67 -15.50
C THR A 216 0.42 4.62 -15.29
N ILE A 217 0.11 3.34 -15.42
CA ILE A 217 1.12 2.26 -15.35
C ILE A 217 2.20 2.45 -16.43
N LEU A 218 1.81 2.74 -17.67
CA LEU A 218 2.75 2.96 -18.77
C LEU A 218 3.62 4.20 -18.55
N ILE A 219 3.05 5.30 -18.04
CA ILE A 219 3.81 6.52 -17.72
C ILE A 219 4.84 6.23 -16.63
N LEU A 220 4.45 5.57 -15.54
CA LEU A 220 5.35 5.24 -14.43
C LEU A 220 6.47 4.27 -14.86
N LEU A 221 6.16 3.26 -15.67
CA LEU A 221 7.17 2.34 -16.21
C LEU A 221 8.11 3.06 -17.18
N SER A 222 7.59 3.95 -18.03
CA SER A 222 8.38 4.75 -18.96
C SER A 222 9.29 5.74 -18.23
N ALA A 223 8.81 6.32 -17.13
CA ALA A 223 9.60 7.19 -16.26
C ALA A 223 10.77 6.41 -15.65
N ALA A 224 10.49 5.26 -15.03
CA ALA A 224 11.52 4.41 -14.44
C ALA A 224 12.55 3.91 -15.47
N TRP A 225 12.10 3.57 -16.69
CA TRP A 225 12.96 3.13 -17.78
C TRP A 225 13.82 4.27 -18.34
N SER A 226 13.24 5.45 -18.54
CA SER A 226 13.94 6.62 -19.10
C SER A 226 15.03 7.12 -18.16
N THR A 227 14.76 7.16 -16.85
CA THR A 227 15.77 7.54 -15.86
C THR A 227 16.90 6.51 -15.75
N ARG A 228 16.62 5.22 -15.97
CA ARG A 228 17.66 4.16 -15.99
C ARG A 228 18.57 4.24 -17.20
N ARG A 229 18.06 4.66 -18.35
CA ARG A 229 18.83 4.78 -19.61
C ARG A 229 19.38 6.19 -19.85
N GLU A 230 19.20 7.10 -18.90
CA GLU A 230 19.53 8.53 -19.06
C GLU A 230 18.94 9.13 -20.35
N ASN A 231 17.77 8.64 -20.77
CA ASN A 231 17.13 9.06 -22.02
C ASN A 231 16.40 10.40 -21.83
N THR A 232 17.04 11.50 -22.22
CA THR A 232 16.53 12.87 -22.04
C THR A 232 15.14 13.13 -22.66
N PRO A 233 14.81 12.72 -23.91
CA PRO A 233 13.46 12.91 -24.45
C PRO A 233 12.41 12.08 -23.69
N GLY A 234 12.77 10.87 -23.25
CA GLY A 234 11.88 10.03 -22.44
C GLY A 234 11.53 10.67 -21.10
N MET A 235 12.49 11.36 -20.46
CA MET A 235 12.25 12.08 -19.21
C MET A 235 11.30 13.27 -19.39
N ILE A 236 11.35 14.00 -20.50
CA ILE A 236 10.46 15.13 -20.77
C ILE A 236 9.02 14.67 -21.00
N ILE A 237 8.82 13.54 -21.68
CA ILE A 237 7.48 12.99 -21.97
C ILE A 237 6.80 12.48 -20.70
N THR A 238 7.57 12.06 -19.69
CA THR A 238 7.07 11.46 -18.45
C THR A 238 6.95 12.43 -17.28
N ILE A 239 7.30 13.71 -17.47
CA ILE A 239 7.07 14.82 -16.53
C ILE A 239 5.63 15.30 -16.69
#